data_AF-A0A923NIS8-F1
#
_entry.id   AF-A0A923NIS8-F1
#
_cell.length_a   1.000
_cell.length_b   1.000
_cell.length_c   1.000
_cell.angle_alpha   90.00
_cell.angle_beta   90.00
_cell.angle_gamma   90.00
#
_symmetry.space_group_name_H-M   'P 1'
#
loop_
_entity.id
_entity.type
_entity.pdbx_description
1 polymer ?
#
loop_
_entity_poly.entity_id
_entity_poly.type
_entity_poly.pdbx_seq_one_letter_code
_entity_poly.pdbx_strand_id
1 'polypeptide(L)'
;MAKAPLETILATKYDVQLGHYVSPWSAAVSSLICAAVGGAFPLLAMILAAPRWKFLATIGANGLADLLACALSMASGEYASVSSQADAEKVVVDRETQRLRVNPAGVAEDIRAFYVSRGVTTETAGKSTISER
;
A
#
# COMPACT_ATOMS: atom_id res chain seq x y z
N MET A 1 1.18 12.46 -24.31
CA MET A 1 2.06 13.60 -23.99
C MET A 1 1.84 14.20 -22.59
N ALA A 2 0.77 13.88 -21.85
CA ALA A 2 0.51 14.49 -20.51
C ALA A 2 1.08 13.71 -19.29
N LYS A 3 1.66 12.52 -19.47
CA LYS A 3 2.17 11.69 -18.36
C LYS A 3 3.52 12.18 -17.81
N ALA A 4 4.43 12.61 -18.68
CA ALA A 4 5.77 13.07 -18.29
C ALA A 4 5.80 14.22 -17.25
N PRO A 5 4.99 15.30 -17.37
CA PRO A 5 5.00 16.35 -16.36
C PRO A 5 4.30 15.94 -15.04
N LEU A 6 3.32 15.03 -15.10
CA LEU A 6 2.64 14.49 -13.92
C LEU A 6 3.58 13.59 -13.09
N GLU A 7 4.32 12.72 -13.76
CA GLU A 7 5.29 11.83 -13.11
C GLU A 7 6.44 12.63 -12.49
N THR A 8 6.88 13.70 -13.16
CA THR A 8 7.94 14.58 -12.66
C THR A 8 7.51 15.35 -11.41
N ILE A 9 6.31 15.95 -11.37
CA ILE A 9 5.82 16.67 -10.18
C ILE A 9 5.58 15.72 -9.00
N LEU A 10 5.08 14.49 -9.26
CA LEU A 10 4.85 13.48 -8.22
C LEU A 10 6.16 12.97 -7.63
N ALA A 11 7.16 12.66 -8.47
CA ALA A 11 8.46 12.20 -8.02
C ALA A 11 9.23 13.31 -7.27
N THR A 12 9.19 14.56 -7.74
CA THR A 12 9.96 15.66 -7.12
C THR A 12 9.37 16.16 -5.81
N LYS A 13 8.05 16.16 -5.67
CA LYS A 13 7.36 16.78 -4.52
C LYS A 13 6.83 15.78 -3.51
N TYR A 14 6.50 14.56 -3.94
CA TYR A 14 5.83 13.56 -3.12
C TYR A 14 6.56 12.21 -3.04
N ASP A 15 7.62 11.98 -3.84
CA ASP A 15 8.38 10.72 -3.90
C ASP A 15 7.51 9.47 -4.22
N VAL A 16 6.37 9.68 -4.89
CA VAL A 16 5.37 8.63 -5.21
C VAL A 16 5.62 8.04 -6.59
N GLN A 17 5.63 6.70 -6.71
CA GLN A 17 5.68 6.00 -8.01
C GLN A 17 4.30 5.47 -8.43
N LEU A 18 3.89 5.71 -9.68
CA LEU A 18 2.62 5.20 -10.21
C LEU A 18 2.74 3.70 -10.58
N GLY A 19 1.86 2.84 -10.04
CA GLY A 19 1.53 1.59 -10.76
C GLY A 19 1.24 0.31 -9.98
N HIS A 20 1.36 0.24 -8.65
CA HIS A 20 1.05 -1.01 -7.93
C HIS A 20 0.07 -0.77 -6.77
N TYR A 21 -1.20 -1.08 -7.00
CA TYR A 21 -2.25 -1.07 -5.98
C TYR A 21 -2.76 -2.50 -5.77
N VAL A 22 -2.48 -3.06 -4.60
CA VAL A 22 -3.10 -4.33 -4.16
C VAL A 22 -4.50 -4.05 -3.63
N SER A 23 -5.48 -4.87 -4.00
CA SER A 23 -6.90 -4.64 -3.70
C SER A 23 -7.25 -4.96 -2.23
N PRO A 24 -7.72 -3.97 -1.44
CA PRO A 24 -7.97 -4.10 0.02
C PRO A 24 -8.86 -5.27 0.42
N TRP A 25 -9.88 -5.49 -0.41
CA TRP A 25 -10.92 -6.48 -0.19
C TRP A 25 -10.42 -7.92 -0.33
N SER A 26 -9.47 -8.14 -1.23
CA SER A 26 -8.94 -9.48 -1.52
C SER A 26 -8.07 -10.00 -0.38
N ALA A 27 -7.28 -9.12 0.24
CA ALA A 27 -6.47 -9.46 1.42
C ALA A 27 -7.35 -9.72 2.65
N ALA A 28 -8.37 -8.88 2.88
CA ALA A 28 -9.29 -9.04 4.01
C ALA A 28 -10.06 -10.37 3.95
N VAL A 29 -10.63 -10.71 2.79
CA VAL A 29 -11.37 -11.97 2.60
C VAL A 29 -10.44 -13.19 2.69
N SER A 30 -9.20 -13.08 2.18
CA SER A 30 -8.19 -14.14 2.34
C SER A 30 -7.84 -14.39 3.81
N SER A 31 -7.72 -13.31 4.61
CA SER A 31 -7.45 -13.43 6.06
C SER A 31 -8.61 -14.10 6.82
N LEU A 32 -9.86 -13.81 6.44
CA LEU A 32 -11.06 -14.38 7.06
C LEU A 32 -11.14 -15.90 6.83
N ILE A 33 -10.83 -16.33 5.60
CA ILE A 33 -10.82 -17.75 5.24
C ILE A 33 -9.67 -18.47 5.98
N CYS A 34 -8.50 -17.84 6.07
CA CYS A 34 -7.37 -18.40 6.82
C CYS A 34 -7.69 -18.53 8.33
N ALA A 35 -8.32 -17.52 8.93
CA ALA A 35 -8.75 -17.54 10.32
C ALA A 35 -9.82 -18.61 10.59
N ALA A 36 -10.80 -18.75 9.70
CA ALA A 36 -11.83 -19.79 9.81
C ALA A 36 -11.25 -21.20 9.75
N VAL A 37 -10.26 -21.43 8.88
CA VAL A 37 -9.56 -22.72 8.77
C VAL A 37 -8.62 -22.95 9.96
N GLY A 38 -7.93 -21.92 10.45
CA GLY A 38 -7.06 -21.99 11.62
C GLY A 38 -7.82 -22.27 12.92
N GLY A 39 -9.02 -21.70 13.09
CA GLY A 39 -9.91 -21.94 14.24
C GLY A 39 -10.68 -23.26 14.19
N ALA A 40 -10.80 -23.88 13.02
CA ALA A 40 -11.38 -25.22 12.88
C ALA A 40 -10.48 -26.30 13.50
N PHE A 41 -9.17 -26.09 13.50
CA PHE A 41 -8.19 -27.08 13.97
C PHE A 41 -8.29 -27.38 15.48
N PRO A 42 -8.41 -26.39 16.40
CA PRO A 42 -8.69 -26.64 17.81
C PRO A 42 -10.04 -27.29 18.09
N LEU A 43 -11.07 -26.92 17.33
CA LEU A 43 -12.41 -27.50 17.49
C LEU A 43 -12.42 -28.97 17.08
N LEU A 44 -11.76 -29.33 15.97
CA LEU A 44 -11.56 -30.71 15.56
C LEU A 44 -10.73 -31.51 16.58
N ALA A 45 -9.65 -30.92 17.10
CA ALA A 45 -8.82 -31.55 18.13
C ALA A 45 -9.62 -31.84 19.42
N MET A 46 -10.49 -30.91 19.84
CA MET A 46 -11.36 -31.06 21.01
C MET A 46 -12.42 -32.17 20.82
N ILE A 47 -12.97 -32.31 19.62
CA ILE A 47 -14.01 -33.31 19.31
C ILE A 47 -13.41 -34.72 19.23
N LEU A 48 -12.22 -34.87 18.61
CA LEU A 48 -11.60 -36.17 18.34
C LEU A 48 -10.70 -36.69 19.48
N ALA A 49 -10.23 -35.83 20.38
CA ALA A 49 -9.31 -36.25 21.45
C ALA A 49 -9.99 -37.17 22.49
N ALA A 50 -9.27 -38.19 22.95
CA ALA A 50 -9.74 -39.08 24.01
C ALA A 50 -9.86 -38.36 25.37
N PRO A 51 -10.82 -38.70 26.25
CA PRO A 51 -11.11 -37.97 27.49
C PRO A 51 -9.90 -37.74 28.40
N ARG A 52 -8.94 -38.68 28.40
CA ARG A 52 -7.73 -38.63 29.23
C ARG A 52 -6.71 -37.56 28.81
N TRP A 53 -6.77 -37.07 27.56
CA TRP A 53 -5.81 -36.10 27.00
C TRP A 53 -6.46 -34.82 26.49
N LYS A 54 -7.80 -34.74 26.47
CA LYS A 54 -8.58 -33.57 26.01
C LYS A 54 -8.06 -32.26 26.57
N PHE A 55 -7.76 -32.21 27.87
CA PHE A 55 -7.35 -30.95 28.52
C PHE A 55 -6.04 -30.38 27.95
N LEU A 56 -5.00 -31.22 27.81
CA LEU A 56 -3.71 -30.78 27.26
C LEU A 56 -3.78 -30.53 25.75
N ALA A 57 -4.49 -31.38 25.01
CA ALA A 57 -4.64 -31.23 23.57
C ALA A 57 -5.34 -29.91 23.21
N THR A 58 -6.37 -29.53 23.95
CA THR A 58 -7.11 -28.28 23.74
C THR A 58 -6.28 -27.06 24.09
N ILE A 59 -5.52 -27.08 25.19
CA ILE A 59 -4.62 -25.96 25.54
C ILE A 59 -3.58 -25.74 24.45
N GLY A 60 -2.94 -26.80 23.97
CA GLY A 60 -1.95 -26.71 22.89
C GLY A 60 -2.54 -26.18 21.59
N ALA A 61 -3.70 -26.69 21.19
CA ALA A 61 -4.36 -26.24 19.98
C ALA A 61 -4.84 -24.77 20.08
N ASN A 62 -5.36 -24.37 21.24
CA ASN A 62 -5.81 -23.00 21.46
C ASN A 62 -4.64 -22.01 21.46
N GLY A 63 -3.50 -22.38 22.07
CA GLY A 63 -2.28 -21.57 22.01
C GLY A 63 -1.76 -21.38 20.59
N LEU A 64 -1.80 -22.43 19.76
CA LEU A 64 -1.41 -22.32 18.34
C LEU A 64 -2.38 -21.42 17.55
N ALA A 65 -3.69 -21.56 17.78
CA ALA A 65 -4.69 -20.71 17.13
C ALA A 65 -4.55 -19.24 17.51
N ASP A 66 -4.25 -18.95 18.78
CA ASP A 66 -4.06 -17.59 19.27
C ASP A 66 -2.80 -16.93 18.66
N LEU A 67 -1.71 -17.68 18.53
CA LEU A 67 -0.50 -17.24 17.82
C LEU A 67 -0.79 -16.91 16.34
N LEU A 68 -1.54 -17.77 15.65
CA LEU A 68 -1.94 -17.54 14.26
C LEU A 68 -2.84 -16.32 14.12
N ALA A 69 -3.79 -16.14 15.04
CA ALA A 69 -4.66 -14.97 15.07
C ALA A 69 -3.86 -13.67 15.30
N CYS A 70 -2.87 -13.70 16.19
CA CYS A 70 -1.99 -12.56 16.46
C CYS A 70 -1.15 -12.19 15.23
N ALA A 71 -0.54 -13.18 14.56
CA ALA A 71 0.22 -12.98 13.33
C ALA A 71 -0.65 -12.40 12.19
N LEU A 72 -1.87 -12.91 12.03
CA LEU A 72 -2.83 -12.38 11.05
C LEU A 72 -3.28 -10.96 11.38
N SER A 73 -3.44 -10.61 12.65
CA SER A 73 -3.78 -9.26 13.08
C SER A 73 -2.65 -8.27 12.76
N MET A 74 -1.40 -8.64 13.03
CA MET A 74 -0.23 -7.83 12.66
C MET A 74 -0.14 -7.63 11.14
N ALA A 75 -0.28 -8.71 10.37
CA ALA A 75 -0.25 -8.64 8.90
C ALA A 75 -1.39 -7.80 8.33
N SER A 76 -2.60 -7.92 8.89
CA SER A 76 -3.77 -7.12 8.47
C SER A 76 -3.61 -5.64 8.84
N GLY A 77 -3.01 -5.34 9.99
CA GLY A 77 -2.74 -3.97 10.43
C GLY A 77 -1.70 -3.28 9.54
N GLU A 78 -0.62 -3.98 9.19
CA GLU A 78 0.39 -3.50 8.24
C GLU A 78 -0.21 -3.30 6.84
N TYR A 79 -1.01 -4.27 6.37
CA TYR A 79 -1.71 -4.15 5.09
C TYR A 79 -2.69 -2.97 5.06
N ALA A 80 -3.49 -2.78 6.10
CA ALA A 80 -4.40 -1.66 6.22
C ALA A 80 -3.64 -0.32 6.21
N SER A 81 -2.51 -0.24 6.92
CA SER A 81 -1.65 0.95 6.91
C SER A 81 -1.11 1.26 5.51
N VAL A 82 -0.54 0.28 4.81
CA VAL A 82 -0.04 0.44 3.43
C VAL A 82 -1.17 0.82 2.48
N SER A 83 -2.36 0.21 2.63
CA SER A 83 -3.51 0.56 1.80
C SER A 83 -3.99 2.00 2.01
N SER A 84 -3.95 2.50 3.26
CA SER A 84 -4.32 3.89 3.57
C SER A 84 -3.31 4.90 3.02
N GLN A 85 -2.02 4.55 2.99
CA GLN A 85 -0.98 5.36 2.37
C GLN A 85 -1.17 5.38 0.85
N ALA A 86 -1.43 4.22 0.24
CA ALA A 86 -1.71 4.13 -1.18
C ALA A 86 -2.95 4.96 -1.58
N ASP A 87 -4.05 4.90 -0.81
CA ASP A 87 -5.22 5.73 -1.07
C ASP A 87 -4.92 7.24 -0.95
N ALA A 88 -4.08 7.65 0.01
CA ALA A 88 -3.64 9.03 0.13
C ALA A 88 -2.80 9.48 -1.09
N GLU A 89 -1.90 8.62 -1.56
CA GLU A 89 -1.10 8.86 -2.77
C GLU A 89 -2.00 9.02 -4.00
N LYS A 90 -3.02 8.17 -4.16
CA LYS A 90 -3.97 8.24 -5.27
C LYS A 90 -4.72 9.58 -5.32
N VAL A 91 -5.10 10.12 -4.16
CA VAL A 91 -5.73 11.45 -4.05
C VAL A 91 -4.77 12.55 -4.49
N VAL A 92 -3.49 12.45 -4.15
CA VAL A 92 -2.45 13.40 -4.59
C VAL A 92 -2.28 13.34 -6.11
N VAL A 93 -2.21 12.13 -6.68
CA VAL A 93 -2.13 11.93 -8.14
C VAL A 93 -3.30 12.57 -8.86
N ASP A 94 -4.53 12.37 -8.38
CA ASP A 94 -5.73 12.93 -9.01
C ASP A 94 -5.76 14.46 -8.91
N ARG A 95 -5.37 15.02 -7.76
CA ARG A 95 -5.22 16.47 -7.57
C ARG A 95 -4.21 17.10 -8.54
N GLU A 96 -3.03 16.50 -8.67
CA GLU A 96 -2.00 17.04 -9.57
C GLU A 96 -2.40 16.85 -11.04
N THR A 97 -3.08 15.76 -11.37
CA THR A 97 -3.69 15.55 -12.70
C THR A 97 -4.70 16.64 -13.02
N GLN A 98 -5.55 17.02 -12.05
CA GLN A 98 -6.49 18.12 -12.21
C GLN A 98 -5.77 19.46 -12.32
N ARG A 99 -4.71 19.72 -11.54
CA ARG A 99 -3.89 20.93 -11.65
C ARG A 99 -3.26 21.06 -13.03
N LEU A 100 -2.72 19.97 -13.58
CA LEU A 100 -2.18 19.93 -14.94
C LEU A 100 -3.22 20.28 -16.01
N ARG A 101 -4.50 19.93 -15.78
CA ARG A 101 -5.61 20.28 -16.68
C ARG A 101 -6.03 21.74 -16.57
N VAL A 102 -6.10 22.28 -15.34
CA VAL A 102 -6.66 23.62 -15.08
C VAL A 102 -5.60 24.73 -15.17
N ASN A 103 -4.37 24.46 -14.74
CA ASN A 103 -3.27 25.42 -14.76
C ASN A 103 -1.92 24.76 -15.10
N PRO A 104 -1.70 24.39 -16.39
CA PRO A 104 -0.45 23.75 -16.82
C PRO A 104 0.78 24.66 -16.65
N ALA A 105 0.62 25.99 -16.77
CA ALA A 105 1.72 26.94 -16.63
C ALA A 105 2.25 26.98 -15.18
N GLY A 106 1.37 26.96 -14.18
CA GLY A 106 1.77 26.92 -12.78
C GLY A 106 2.50 25.64 -12.39
N VAL A 107 2.11 24.48 -12.95
CA VAL A 107 2.82 23.21 -12.69
C VAL A 107 4.23 23.23 -13.28
N ALA A 108 4.41 23.81 -14.47
CA ALA A 108 5.74 23.96 -15.07
C ALA A 108 6.65 24.92 -14.27
N GLU A 109 6.07 25.98 -13.69
CA GLU A 109 6.77 26.90 -12.80
C GLU A 109 7.20 26.22 -11.50
N ASP A 110 6.32 25.41 -10.88
CA ASP A 110 6.63 24.63 -9.69
C ASP A 110 7.81 23.66 -9.93
N ILE A 111 7.81 22.95 -11.06
CA ILE A 111 8.93 22.06 -11.45
C ILE A 111 10.22 22.87 -11.66
N ARG A 112 10.15 24.00 -12.36
CA ARG A 112 11.31 24.86 -12.60
C ARG A 112 11.88 25.41 -11.29
N ALA A 113 11.03 25.89 -10.39
CA ALA A 113 11.43 26.41 -9.10
C ALA A 113 12.14 25.34 -8.25
N PHE A 114 11.64 24.10 -8.27
CA PHE A 114 12.27 22.97 -7.60
C PHE A 114 13.71 22.73 -8.11
N TYR A 115 13.92 22.60 -9.42
CA TYR A 115 15.25 22.37 -10.00
C TYR A 115 16.21 23.55 -9.77
N VAL A 116 15.72 24.79 -9.82
CA VAL A 116 16.52 26.00 -9.53
C VAL A 116 16.95 26.02 -8.07
N SER A 117 16.09 25.64 -7.12
CA SER A 117 16.43 25.56 -5.70
C SER A 117 17.49 24.50 -5.38
N ARG A 118 17.61 23.47 -6.22
CA ARG A 118 18.64 22.42 -6.14
C ARG A 118 19.94 22.78 -6.86
N GLY A 119 20.04 23.98 -7.46
CA GLY A 119 21.25 24.50 -8.11
C GLY A 119 21.43 24.11 -9.57
N VAL A 120 20.39 23.56 -10.23
CA VAL A 120 20.44 23.21 -11.67
C VAL A 120 20.17 24.45 -12.51
N THR A 121 21.07 24.78 -13.43
CA THR A 121 20.95 25.94 -14.35
C THR A 121 19.77 25.77 -15.32
N THR A 122 19.05 26.87 -15.59
CA THR A 122 17.78 26.91 -16.34
C THR A 122 17.83 26.40 -17.79
N GLU A 123 19.02 26.22 -18.36
CA GLU A 123 19.22 25.74 -19.74
C GLU A 123 18.99 24.23 -19.92
N THR A 124 19.28 23.41 -18.90
CA THR A 124 19.13 21.94 -18.99
C THR A 124 17.71 21.49 -18.62
N ALA A 125 17.05 22.22 -17.71
CA ALA A 125 15.68 21.93 -17.27
C ALA A 125 14.61 22.11 -18.38
N GLY A 126 14.89 22.93 -19.41
CA GLY A 126 14.01 23.09 -20.56
C GLY A 126 14.13 21.97 -21.61
N LYS A 127 15.22 21.21 -21.60
CA LYS A 127 15.51 20.17 -22.62
C LYS A 127 15.06 18.76 -22.23
N SER A 128 14.99 18.44 -20.93
CA SER A 128 14.57 17.12 -20.47
C SER A 128 13.05 16.90 -20.50
N THR A 129 12.24 17.96 -20.50
CA THR A 129 10.76 17.85 -20.57
C THR A 129 10.24 17.43 -21.96
N ILE A 130 11.08 17.44 -23.00
CA ILE A 130 10.65 17.22 -24.41
C ILE A 130 11.37 16.02 -25.05
N SER A 131 12.45 15.51 -24.47
CA SER A 131 13.29 14.49 -25.10
C SER A 131 13.64 13.35 -24.14
N GLU A 132 12.66 12.54 -23.75
CA GLU A 132 12.90 11.11 -23.58
C GLU A 132 11.59 10.35 -23.87
N ARG A 133 11.74 9.31 -24.69
CA ARG A 133 10.70 8.59 -25.42
C ARG A 133 9.80 7.74 -24.52
#